data_AF-G0J061-F1
#
_entry.id   AF-G0J061-F1
#
_cell.length_a   1.000
_cell.length_b   1.000
_cell.length_c   1.000
_cell.angle_alpha   90.00
_cell.angle_beta   90.00
_cell.angle_gamma   90.00
#
_symmetry.space_group_name_H-M   'P 1'
#
loop_
_entity.id
_entity.type
_entity.pdbx_description
1 polymer ?
#
loop_
_entity_poly.entity_id
_entity_poly.type
_entity_poly.pdbx_seq_one_letter_code
_entity_poly.pdbx_strand_id
1 'polypeptide(L)'
;MTNRDFKSEFDSIIKEVIAPVFKANGFKKNGNNFYRDLGEVGQVFNVQQSQWNSKDDKTFVFNLGLLDKEIQNEIYKRELPKFPKEYDCEIRLRHGQLVNKGDVWYNLNKRINLEKLKAQIENDLEKFVLPFFDKYQQPKKWIEFFDWEFEPLTGPIGKFLIIEKYGQRTKAEKFWNDLYNEALVPKPQVTEIRTKNGQVIRDESEPTVNHEWIKRLEDFAEKKEVKLEIRPTTTPISKRADIAKRNDNTIKKLWSKLTGK
;
A
#
# COMPACT_ATOMS: atom_id res chain seq x y z
N MET A 1 24.04 -31.22 15.75
CA MET A 1 23.11 -30.14 15.36
C MET A 1 22.86 -30.28 13.87
N THR A 2 21.63 -30.54 13.46
CA THR A 2 21.25 -30.63 12.03
C THR A 2 21.53 -29.28 11.37
N ASN A 3 22.35 -29.29 10.32
CA ASN A 3 22.70 -28.09 9.58
C ASN A 3 21.49 -27.71 8.72
N ARG A 4 20.63 -26.82 9.23
CA ARG A 4 19.44 -26.34 8.51
C ARG A 4 19.86 -25.55 7.28
N ASP A 5 19.20 -25.80 6.17
CA ASP A 5 19.36 -25.01 4.94
C ASP A 5 18.16 -24.07 4.78
N PHE A 6 18.31 -22.82 5.22
CA PHE A 6 17.23 -21.83 5.15
C PHE A 6 16.80 -21.48 3.73
N LYS A 7 17.61 -21.75 2.70
CA LYS A 7 17.16 -21.60 1.32
C LYS A 7 16.11 -22.66 0.99
N SER A 8 16.44 -23.93 1.22
CA SER A 8 15.51 -25.04 0.98
C SER A 8 14.26 -24.95 1.87
N GLU A 9 14.41 -24.51 3.12
CA GLU A 9 13.25 -24.29 4.00
C GLU A 9 12.34 -23.16 3.49
N PHE A 10 12.89 -22.04 3.01
CA PHE A 10 12.09 -20.99 2.38
C PHE A 10 11.37 -21.51 1.12
N ASP A 11 12.07 -22.25 0.26
CA ASP A 11 11.47 -22.86 -0.93
C ASP A 11 10.33 -23.82 -0.56
N SER A 12 10.45 -24.55 0.57
CA SER A 12 9.39 -25.40 1.11
C SER A 12 8.15 -24.61 1.54
N ILE A 13 8.33 -23.44 2.19
CA ILE A 13 7.20 -22.56 2.58
C ILE A 13 6.43 -22.12 1.33
N ILE A 14 7.14 -21.70 0.28
CA ILE A 14 6.50 -21.32 -0.98
C ILE A 14 5.76 -22.50 -1.62
N LYS A 15 6.40 -23.67 -1.68
CA LYS A 15 5.90 -24.84 -2.41
C LYS A 15 4.75 -25.55 -1.71
N GLU A 16 4.83 -25.70 -0.40
CA GLU A 16 3.94 -26.56 0.40
C GLU A 16 2.78 -25.78 1.02
N VAL A 17 2.95 -24.49 1.29
CA VAL A 17 1.92 -23.66 1.96
C VAL A 17 1.37 -22.61 1.00
N ILE A 18 2.21 -21.69 0.53
CA ILE A 18 1.73 -20.51 -0.20
C ILE A 18 1.16 -20.89 -1.57
N ALA A 19 1.91 -21.67 -2.35
CA ALA A 19 1.50 -21.97 -3.72
C ALA A 19 0.20 -22.79 -3.83
N PRO A 20 -0.04 -23.82 -3.00
CA PRO A 20 -1.32 -24.53 -3.00
C PRO A 20 -2.50 -23.61 -2.68
N VAL A 21 -2.40 -22.79 -1.64
CA VAL A 21 -3.45 -21.84 -1.23
C VAL A 21 -3.81 -20.89 -2.38
N PHE A 22 -2.82 -20.26 -3.00
CA PHE A 22 -3.07 -19.32 -4.09
C PHE A 22 -3.57 -19.99 -5.38
N LYS A 23 -3.05 -21.17 -5.73
CA LYS A 23 -3.52 -21.92 -6.90
C LYS A 23 -4.98 -22.35 -6.76
N ALA A 24 -5.38 -22.82 -5.57
CA ALA A 24 -6.77 -23.17 -5.28
C ALA A 24 -7.73 -21.98 -5.44
N ASN A 25 -7.22 -20.76 -5.25
CA ASN A 25 -7.97 -19.51 -5.38
C ASN A 25 -7.80 -18.81 -6.74
N GLY A 26 -7.31 -19.52 -7.76
CA GLY A 26 -7.26 -19.04 -9.15
C GLY A 26 -6.03 -18.20 -9.52
N PHE A 27 -5.03 -18.10 -8.65
CA PHE A 27 -3.78 -17.39 -8.96
C PHE A 27 -2.82 -18.26 -9.77
N LYS A 28 -2.18 -17.64 -10.76
CA LYS A 28 -1.05 -18.19 -11.50
C LYS A 28 0.25 -17.77 -10.82
N LYS A 29 1.25 -18.66 -10.77
CA LYS A 29 2.54 -18.43 -10.10
C LYS A 29 3.68 -18.20 -11.10
N ASN A 30 4.57 -17.26 -10.80
CA ASN A 30 5.88 -17.11 -11.42
C ASN A 30 6.92 -16.72 -10.35
N GLY A 31 7.87 -17.61 -10.05
CA GLY A 31 8.80 -17.39 -8.92
C GLY A 31 8.05 -17.20 -7.60
N ASN A 32 8.33 -16.09 -6.91
CA ASN A 32 7.64 -15.69 -5.67
C ASN A 32 6.42 -14.77 -5.92
N ASN A 33 6.01 -14.62 -7.18
CA ASN A 33 4.90 -13.77 -7.59
C ASN A 33 3.68 -14.60 -7.96
N PHE A 34 2.51 -14.12 -7.58
CA PHE A 34 1.22 -14.74 -7.80
C PHE A 34 0.26 -13.69 -8.37
N TYR A 35 -0.39 -14.03 -9.47
CA TYR A 35 -1.28 -13.13 -10.18
C TYR A 35 -2.61 -13.82 -10.50
N ARG A 36 -3.72 -13.19 -10.09
CA ARG A 36 -5.08 -13.57 -10.44
C ARG A 36 -5.65 -12.51 -11.36
N ASP A 37 -5.93 -12.90 -12.60
CA ASP A 37 -6.58 -12.07 -13.60
C ASP A 37 -8.10 -12.25 -13.51
N LEU A 38 -8.84 -11.16 -13.35
CA LEU A 38 -10.29 -11.15 -13.22
C LEU A 38 -10.96 -10.36 -14.38
N GLY A 39 -10.28 -10.26 -15.53
CA GLY A 39 -10.75 -9.47 -16.67
C GLY A 39 -10.21 -8.05 -16.61
N GLU A 40 -11.04 -7.07 -16.27
CA GLU A 40 -10.62 -5.65 -16.21
C GLU A 40 -9.71 -5.33 -15.02
N VAL A 41 -9.74 -6.19 -14.00
CA VAL A 41 -8.93 -6.03 -12.79
C VAL A 41 -8.04 -7.22 -12.53
N GLY A 42 -6.95 -6.96 -11.81
CA GLY A 42 -5.95 -7.93 -11.46
C GLY A 42 -5.61 -7.85 -9.97
N GLN A 43 -5.18 -8.99 -9.43
CA GLN A 43 -4.76 -9.10 -8.03
C GLN A 43 -3.38 -9.74 -7.97
N VAL A 44 -2.49 -9.12 -7.22
CA VAL A 44 -1.09 -9.52 -7.12
C VAL A 44 -0.75 -9.85 -5.69
N PHE A 45 -0.07 -10.96 -5.48
CA PHE A 45 0.59 -11.31 -4.23
C PHE A 45 2.05 -11.63 -4.50
N ASN A 46 2.96 -11.03 -3.73
CA ASN A 46 4.39 -11.23 -3.86
C ASN A 46 5.03 -11.54 -2.51
N VAL A 47 5.89 -12.57 -2.48
CA VAL A 47 6.76 -12.85 -1.34
C VAL A 47 8.12 -12.20 -1.57
N GLN A 48 8.32 -11.04 -0.97
CA GLN A 48 9.54 -10.26 -1.07
C GLN A 48 10.54 -10.71 0.00
N GLN A 49 11.71 -11.17 -0.43
CA GLN A 49 12.83 -11.44 0.47
C GLN A 49 13.61 -10.15 0.76
N SER A 50 14.16 -10.04 1.96
CA SER A 50 15.04 -8.93 2.32
C SER A 50 16.35 -9.00 1.53
N GLN A 51 16.85 -7.84 1.11
CA GLN A 51 18.18 -7.71 0.51
C GLN A 51 19.31 -8.00 1.52
N TRP A 52 19.00 -7.95 2.83
CA TRP A 52 19.94 -8.19 3.92
C TRP A 52 19.98 -9.65 4.38
N ASN A 53 19.39 -10.57 3.59
CA ASN A 53 19.38 -11.99 3.92
C ASN A 53 20.79 -12.58 3.86
N SER A 54 21.08 -13.46 4.81
CA SER A 54 22.32 -14.22 4.88
C SER A 54 22.06 -15.72 4.68
N LYS A 55 23.12 -16.52 4.84
CA LYS A 55 23.01 -17.98 4.88
C LYS A 55 22.28 -18.47 6.13
N ASP A 56 22.40 -17.76 7.25
CA ASP A 56 21.91 -18.19 8.58
C ASP A 56 20.66 -17.44 9.06
N ASP A 57 20.26 -16.38 8.36
CA ASP A 57 19.12 -15.55 8.71
C ASP A 57 18.43 -15.05 7.45
N LYS A 58 17.15 -15.37 7.31
CA LYS A 58 16.31 -14.93 6.20
C LYS A 58 15.07 -14.24 6.73
N THR A 59 14.75 -13.11 6.14
CA THR A 59 13.50 -12.40 6.36
C THR A 59 12.78 -12.17 5.05
N PHE A 60 11.45 -12.17 5.13
CA PHE A 60 10.57 -11.91 4.00
C PHE A 60 9.25 -11.31 4.45
N VAL A 61 8.58 -10.63 3.52
CA VAL A 61 7.29 -9.97 3.72
C VAL A 61 6.36 -10.27 2.55
N PHE A 62 5.06 -10.18 2.82
CA PHE A 62 4.02 -10.32 1.82
C PHE A 62 3.57 -8.94 1.35
N ASN A 63 3.69 -8.70 0.06
CA ASN A 63 3.13 -7.55 -0.63
C ASN A 63 1.88 -7.97 -1.40
N LEU A 64 0.86 -7.13 -1.37
CA LEU A 64 -0.41 -7.29 -2.05
C LEU A 64 -0.62 -6.10 -2.98
N GLY A 65 -1.24 -6.35 -4.13
CA GLY A 65 -1.58 -5.34 -5.11
C GLY A 65 -2.98 -5.57 -5.70
N LEU A 66 -3.70 -4.48 -5.94
CA LEU A 66 -4.92 -4.46 -6.73
C LEU A 66 -4.71 -3.50 -7.90
N LEU A 67 -4.96 -3.97 -9.12
CA LEU A 67 -4.79 -3.17 -10.31
C LEU A 67 -6.05 -3.15 -11.16
N ASP A 68 -6.34 -1.98 -11.73
CA ASP A 68 -7.31 -1.81 -12.82
C ASP A 68 -6.52 -1.59 -14.10
N LYS A 69 -6.72 -2.44 -15.11
CA LYS A 69 -5.85 -2.44 -16.30
C LYS A 69 -5.94 -1.14 -17.10
N GLU A 70 -7.10 -0.49 -17.12
CA GLU A 70 -7.30 0.79 -17.79
C GLU A 70 -6.58 1.91 -17.03
N ILE A 71 -6.76 1.97 -15.71
CA ILE A 71 -6.10 2.98 -14.86
C ILE A 71 -4.58 2.78 -14.90
N GLN A 72 -4.11 1.54 -14.80
CA GLN A 72 -2.69 1.18 -14.90
C GLN A 72 -2.10 1.67 -16.21
N ASN A 73 -2.77 1.39 -17.33
CA ASN A 73 -2.34 1.87 -18.64
C ASN A 73 -2.42 3.41 -18.73
N GLU A 74 -3.40 4.05 -18.09
CA GLU A 74 -3.50 5.51 -18.04
C GLU A 74 -2.31 6.14 -17.32
N ILE A 75 -1.84 5.53 -16.23
CA ILE A 75 -0.73 6.02 -15.40
C ILE A 75 0.61 5.72 -16.05
N TYR A 76 0.86 4.47 -16.41
CA TYR A 76 2.20 4.01 -16.78
C TYR A 76 2.47 4.03 -18.29
N LYS A 77 1.43 4.18 -19.12
CA LYS A 77 1.54 4.26 -20.59
C LYS A 77 2.38 3.13 -21.20
N ARG A 78 2.23 1.93 -20.65
CA ARG A 78 2.95 0.73 -21.08
C ARG A 78 2.08 -0.49 -20.93
N GLU A 79 2.43 -1.54 -21.68
CA GLU A 79 1.78 -2.83 -21.54
C GLU A 79 1.96 -3.40 -20.13
N LEU A 80 0.89 -3.96 -19.58
CA LEU A 80 0.92 -4.66 -18.31
C LEU A 80 1.77 -5.94 -18.45
N PRO A 81 2.77 -6.18 -17.59
CA PRO A 81 3.52 -7.42 -17.62
C PRO A 81 2.61 -8.63 -17.44
N LYS A 82 2.95 -9.76 -18.06
CA LYS A 82 2.22 -11.04 -17.90
C LYS A 82 2.09 -11.50 -16.44
N PHE A 83 3.07 -11.13 -15.60
CA PHE A 83 3.07 -11.35 -14.16
C PHE A 83 3.39 -10.01 -13.46
N PRO A 84 2.40 -9.13 -13.30
CA PRO A 84 2.61 -7.84 -12.66
C PRO A 84 3.01 -8.04 -11.19
N LYS A 85 3.83 -7.14 -10.67
CA LYS A 85 4.19 -7.05 -9.26
C LYS A 85 3.38 -5.94 -8.57
N GLU A 86 3.52 -5.81 -7.26
CA GLU A 86 2.75 -4.82 -6.51
C GLU A 86 3.07 -3.39 -6.97
N TYR A 87 4.29 -3.07 -7.41
CA TYR A 87 4.62 -1.74 -7.93
C TYR A 87 4.00 -1.43 -9.30
N ASP A 88 3.42 -2.43 -9.97
CA ASP A 88 2.62 -2.26 -11.18
C ASP A 88 1.14 -1.98 -10.85
N CYS A 89 0.75 -1.99 -9.56
CA CYS A 89 -0.62 -1.85 -9.10
C CYS A 89 -0.89 -0.45 -8.53
N GLU A 90 -2.13 0.03 -8.67
CA GLU A 90 -2.55 1.32 -8.13
C GLU A 90 -2.66 1.29 -6.61
N ILE A 91 -3.18 0.19 -6.06
CA ILE A 91 -3.34 -0.02 -4.62
C ILE A 91 -2.31 -1.04 -4.16
N ARG A 92 -1.47 -0.65 -3.20
CA ARG A 92 -0.38 -1.47 -2.68
C ARG A 92 -0.45 -1.58 -1.18
N LEU A 93 -0.33 -2.80 -0.67
CA LEU A 93 -0.39 -3.11 0.75
C LEU A 93 0.68 -4.11 1.14
N ARG A 94 1.18 -4.00 2.37
CA ARG A 94 1.87 -5.09 3.05
C ARG A 94 0.91 -5.80 3.98
N HIS A 95 1.09 -7.11 4.16
CA HIS A 95 0.19 -7.88 5.04
C HIS A 95 0.12 -7.31 6.47
N GLY A 96 1.21 -6.70 6.96
CA GLY A 96 1.24 -6.10 8.28
C GLY A 96 0.23 -4.95 8.45
N GLN A 97 -0.16 -4.28 7.36
CA GLN A 97 -1.26 -3.31 7.35
C GLN A 97 -2.64 -4.00 7.50
N LEU A 98 -2.81 -5.22 6.96
CA LEU A 98 -4.06 -5.97 7.12
C LEU A 98 -4.31 -6.43 8.56
N VAL A 99 -3.24 -6.64 9.32
CA VAL A 99 -3.30 -7.13 10.71
C VAL A 99 -3.05 -6.02 11.75
N ASN A 100 -3.02 -4.75 11.33
CA ASN A 100 -2.72 -3.59 12.19
C ASN A 100 -1.41 -3.72 13.00
N LYS A 101 -0.38 -4.33 12.41
CA LYS A 101 0.93 -4.50 13.04
C LYS A 101 2.04 -3.67 12.37
N GLY A 102 1.69 -2.80 11.41
CA GLY A 102 2.67 -1.98 10.69
C GLY A 102 3.53 -2.82 9.74
N ASP A 103 4.84 -2.53 9.66
CA ASP A 103 5.76 -3.27 8.79
C ASP A 103 6.32 -4.53 9.47
N VAL A 104 5.60 -5.64 9.37
CA VAL A 104 6.00 -6.93 9.95
C VAL A 104 6.67 -7.81 8.90
N TRP A 105 7.80 -8.41 9.29
CA TRP A 105 8.55 -9.37 8.49
C TRP A 105 8.54 -10.73 9.18
N TYR A 106 8.40 -11.81 8.40
CA TYR A 106 8.64 -13.16 8.88
C TYR A 106 10.14 -13.40 8.98
N ASN A 107 10.54 -14.08 10.06
CA ASN A 107 11.92 -14.48 10.29
C ASN A 107 12.06 -15.98 10.07
N LEU A 108 13.16 -16.39 9.44
CA LEU A 108 13.56 -17.76 9.23
C LEU A 108 15.05 -17.89 9.57
N ASN A 109 15.30 -18.31 10.81
CA ASN A 109 16.65 -18.53 11.35
C ASN A 109 16.64 -19.68 12.36
N LYS A 110 17.79 -19.93 12.99
CA LYS A 110 18.01 -21.08 13.89
C LYS A 110 17.04 -21.14 15.07
N ARG A 111 16.46 -20.01 15.48
CA ARG A 111 15.51 -19.91 16.61
C ARG A 111 14.07 -20.21 16.20
N ILE A 112 13.77 -20.20 14.89
CA ILE A 112 12.42 -20.35 14.37
C ILE A 112 12.14 -21.82 14.05
N ASN A 113 11.06 -22.36 14.61
CA ASN A 113 10.54 -23.67 14.23
C ASN A 113 9.80 -23.56 12.90
N LEU A 114 10.25 -24.31 11.88
CA LEU A 114 9.72 -24.22 10.52
C LEU A 114 8.24 -24.55 10.44
N GLU A 115 7.79 -25.61 11.10
CA GLU A 115 6.38 -26.04 11.05
C GLU A 115 5.45 -25.04 11.73
N LYS A 116 5.89 -24.43 12.85
CA LYS A 116 5.14 -23.32 13.46
C LYS A 116 5.05 -22.11 12.54
N LEU A 117 6.13 -21.79 11.81
CA LEU A 117 6.12 -20.69 10.84
C LEU A 117 5.19 -20.99 9.66
N LYS A 118 5.20 -22.22 9.12
CA LYS A 118 4.29 -22.66 8.07
C LYS A 118 2.82 -22.51 8.50
N ALA A 119 2.48 -23.01 9.69
CA ALA A 119 1.13 -22.89 10.24
C ALA A 119 0.71 -21.42 10.49
N GLN A 120 1.64 -20.58 10.94
CA GLN A 120 1.38 -19.14 11.07
C GLN A 120 1.08 -18.51 9.70
N ILE A 121 1.89 -18.79 8.70
CA ILE A 121 1.72 -18.26 7.34
C ILE A 121 0.39 -18.72 6.75
N GLU A 122 0.06 -20.01 6.86
CA GLU A 122 -1.21 -20.56 6.39
C GLU A 122 -2.40 -19.82 7.03
N ASN A 123 -2.38 -19.68 8.35
CA ASN A 123 -3.39 -18.92 9.09
C ASN A 123 -3.47 -17.45 8.62
N ASP A 124 -2.34 -16.79 8.40
CA ASP A 124 -2.33 -15.39 7.96
C ASP A 124 -2.88 -15.24 6.53
N LEU A 125 -2.61 -16.22 5.66
CA LEU A 125 -3.17 -16.27 4.31
C LEU A 125 -4.69 -16.45 4.33
N GLU A 126 -5.18 -17.43 5.08
CA GLU A 126 -6.61 -17.77 5.14
C GLU A 126 -7.46 -16.72 5.84
N LYS A 127 -6.94 -16.11 6.92
CA LYS A 127 -7.74 -15.17 7.74
C LYS A 127 -7.66 -13.73 7.27
N PHE A 128 -6.59 -13.34 6.58
CA PHE A 128 -6.38 -11.93 6.22
C PHE A 128 -6.19 -11.73 4.72
N VAL A 129 -5.30 -12.48 4.08
CA VAL A 129 -4.92 -12.23 2.68
C VAL A 129 -6.01 -12.64 1.68
N LEU A 130 -6.55 -13.86 1.80
CA LEU A 130 -7.64 -14.30 0.92
C LEU A 130 -8.92 -13.48 1.12
N PRO A 131 -9.41 -13.23 2.36
CA PRO A 131 -10.58 -12.39 2.57
C PRO A 131 -10.40 -10.97 2.04
N PHE A 132 -9.18 -10.42 2.11
CA PHE A 132 -8.86 -9.15 1.46
C PHE A 132 -9.09 -9.22 -0.06
N PHE A 133 -8.50 -10.21 -0.75
CA PHE A 133 -8.66 -10.34 -2.18
C PHE A 133 -10.10 -10.62 -2.60
N ASP A 134 -10.85 -11.41 -1.84
CA ASP A 134 -12.24 -11.72 -2.16
C ASP A 134 -13.16 -10.54 -1.90
N LYS A 135 -12.90 -9.74 -0.85
CA LYS A 135 -13.63 -8.49 -0.62
C LYS A 135 -13.39 -7.51 -1.77
N TYR A 136 -12.14 -7.30 -2.16
CA TYR A 136 -11.74 -6.26 -3.12
C TYR A 136 -11.57 -6.76 -4.56
N GLN A 137 -12.14 -7.91 -4.90
CA GLN A 137 -12.35 -8.30 -6.30
C GLN A 137 -13.33 -7.35 -7.02
N GLN A 138 -14.19 -6.66 -6.26
CA GLN A 138 -15.12 -5.65 -6.76
C GLN A 138 -14.48 -4.26 -6.65
N PRO A 139 -14.09 -3.61 -7.76
CA PRO A 139 -13.31 -2.38 -7.70
C PRO A 139 -14.07 -1.18 -7.09
N LYS A 140 -15.40 -1.22 -7.13
CA LYS A 140 -16.25 -0.24 -6.42
C LYS A 140 -15.96 -0.16 -4.92
N LYS A 141 -15.47 -1.24 -4.31
CA LYS A 141 -15.10 -1.26 -2.88
C LYS A 141 -13.74 -0.63 -2.61
N TRP A 142 -12.93 -0.35 -3.63
CA TRP A 142 -11.61 0.26 -3.44
C TRP A 142 -11.70 1.69 -2.90
N ILE A 143 -12.83 2.37 -3.12
CA ILE A 143 -13.06 3.70 -2.54
C ILE A 143 -13.04 3.67 -0.99
N GLU A 144 -13.34 2.52 -0.38
CA GLU A 144 -13.29 2.34 1.09
C GLU A 144 -11.87 2.56 1.65
N PHE A 145 -10.84 2.35 0.83
CA PHE A 145 -9.45 2.55 1.25
C PHE A 145 -9.12 4.00 1.58
N PHE A 146 -9.78 4.94 0.93
CA PHE A 146 -9.48 6.37 1.07
C PHE A 146 -10.08 7.00 2.33
N ASP A 147 -10.91 6.24 3.04
CA ASP A 147 -11.42 6.55 4.38
C ASP A 147 -10.70 5.72 5.47
N TRP A 148 -9.73 4.90 5.09
CA TRP A 148 -9.04 3.99 5.99
C TRP A 148 -7.83 4.65 6.65
N GLU A 149 -7.67 4.46 7.97
CA GLU A 149 -6.56 5.06 8.75
C GLU A 149 -5.19 4.63 8.21
N PHE A 150 -5.08 3.37 7.81
CA PHE A 150 -3.89 2.80 7.18
C PHE A 150 -4.08 2.72 5.67
N GLU A 151 -4.45 3.86 5.06
CA GLU A 151 -4.66 3.98 3.60
C GLU A 151 -3.52 3.25 2.85
N PRO A 152 -3.85 2.32 1.93
CA PRO A 152 -2.89 1.68 1.06
C PRO A 152 -2.00 2.69 0.35
N LEU A 153 -0.78 2.29 0.03
CA LEU A 153 0.07 3.12 -0.82
C LEU A 153 -0.58 3.24 -2.22
N THR A 154 -1.02 4.45 -2.53
CA THR A 154 -1.67 4.83 -3.79
C THR A 154 -1.14 6.20 -4.22
N GLY A 155 -0.67 6.32 -5.46
CA GLY A 155 -0.23 7.63 -5.99
C GLY A 155 -1.41 8.58 -6.18
N PRO A 156 -1.22 9.91 -6.11
CA PRO A 156 -2.33 10.86 -6.22
C PRO A 156 -3.15 10.73 -7.51
N ILE A 157 -2.49 10.50 -8.64
CA ILE A 157 -3.15 10.26 -9.93
C ILE A 157 -4.01 9.00 -9.86
N GLY A 158 -3.46 7.88 -9.36
CA GLY A 158 -4.21 6.64 -9.20
C GLY A 158 -5.42 6.80 -8.27
N LYS A 159 -5.27 7.51 -7.16
CA LYS A 159 -6.36 7.83 -6.24
C LYS A 159 -7.46 8.64 -6.93
N PHE A 160 -7.10 9.67 -7.70
CA PHE A 160 -8.07 10.43 -8.49
C PHE A 160 -8.84 9.52 -9.46
N LEU A 161 -8.13 8.73 -10.26
CA LEU A 161 -8.72 7.86 -11.28
C LEU A 161 -9.63 6.79 -10.67
N ILE A 162 -9.27 6.23 -9.52
CA ILE A 162 -10.13 5.28 -8.79
C ILE A 162 -11.40 5.96 -8.29
N ILE A 163 -11.29 7.15 -7.67
CA ILE A 163 -12.47 7.88 -7.18
C ILE A 163 -13.37 8.31 -8.34
N GLU A 164 -12.79 8.73 -9.46
CA GLU A 164 -13.52 9.10 -10.67
C GLU A 164 -14.26 7.90 -11.27
N LYS A 165 -13.56 6.78 -11.50
CA LYS A 165 -14.12 5.59 -12.17
C LYS A 165 -15.13 4.83 -11.29
N TYR A 166 -14.86 4.74 -9.99
CA TYR A 166 -15.60 3.86 -9.08
C TYR A 166 -16.41 4.57 -8.00
N GLY A 167 -16.16 5.87 -7.79
CA GLY A 167 -16.83 6.68 -6.79
C GLY A 167 -17.70 7.76 -7.43
N GLN A 168 -17.36 9.01 -7.16
CA GLN A 168 -18.06 10.18 -7.67
C GLN A 168 -17.02 11.17 -8.17
N ARG A 169 -17.18 11.65 -9.41
CA ARG A 169 -16.26 12.63 -10.01
C ARG A 169 -16.08 13.88 -9.14
N THR A 170 -17.15 14.39 -8.53
CA THR A 170 -17.09 15.54 -7.62
C THR A 170 -16.17 15.30 -6.41
N LYS A 171 -16.08 14.05 -5.91
CA LYS A 171 -15.13 13.69 -4.84
C LYS A 171 -13.70 13.65 -5.36
N ALA A 172 -13.48 13.19 -6.59
CA ALA A 172 -12.15 13.19 -7.22
C ALA A 172 -11.66 14.63 -7.44
N GLU A 173 -12.53 15.50 -7.96
CA GLU A 173 -12.24 16.93 -8.15
C GLU A 173 -11.97 17.65 -6.83
N LYS A 174 -12.75 17.35 -5.78
CA LYS A 174 -12.48 17.86 -4.43
C LYS A 174 -11.12 17.40 -3.92
N PHE A 175 -10.80 16.12 -4.04
CA PHE A 175 -9.50 15.57 -3.65
C PHE A 175 -8.36 16.27 -4.39
N TRP A 176 -8.49 16.46 -5.71
CA TRP A 176 -7.48 17.14 -6.52
C TRP A 176 -7.28 18.60 -6.10
N ASN A 177 -8.37 19.32 -5.86
CA ASN A 177 -8.31 20.70 -5.37
C ASN A 177 -7.70 20.80 -3.97
N ASP A 178 -8.01 19.86 -3.07
CA ASP A 178 -7.38 19.80 -1.74
C ASP A 178 -5.86 19.61 -1.87
N LEU A 179 -5.42 18.70 -2.76
CA LEU A 179 -4.02 18.42 -3.05
C LEU A 179 -3.29 19.61 -3.70
N TYR A 180 -3.94 20.28 -4.66
CA TYR A 180 -3.40 21.48 -5.32
C TYR A 180 -3.19 22.61 -4.32
N ASN A 181 -4.20 22.92 -3.50
CA ASN A 181 -4.08 23.93 -2.46
C ASN A 181 -3.00 23.58 -1.43
N GLU A 182 -2.81 22.30 -1.09
CA GLU A 182 -1.70 21.89 -0.23
C GLU A 182 -0.33 22.10 -0.89
N ALA A 183 -0.20 21.84 -2.18
CA ALA A 183 1.03 22.04 -2.93
C ALA A 183 1.43 23.52 -3.06
N LEU A 184 0.46 24.44 -3.02
CA LEU A 184 0.68 25.89 -3.00
C LEU A 184 1.20 26.41 -1.65
N VAL A 185 1.09 25.62 -0.56
CA VAL A 185 1.62 26.02 0.75
C VAL A 185 3.14 25.81 0.77
N PRO A 186 3.96 26.86 0.96
CA PRO A 186 5.41 26.71 1.09
C PRO A 186 5.76 25.81 2.28
N LYS A 187 6.67 24.86 2.08
CA LYS A 187 7.15 23.96 3.14
C LYS A 187 8.68 23.98 3.20
N PRO A 188 9.29 24.00 4.39
CA PRO A 188 10.73 23.89 4.53
C PRO A 188 11.18 22.47 4.17
N GLN A 189 12.35 22.33 3.57
CA GLN A 189 13.03 21.04 3.43
C GLN A 189 13.72 20.74 4.75
N VAL A 190 13.45 19.57 5.32
CA VAL A 190 14.07 19.13 6.57
C VAL A 190 15.10 18.06 6.25
N THR A 191 16.37 18.35 6.55
CA THR A 191 17.45 17.37 6.45
C THR A 191 17.84 16.93 7.85
N GLU A 192 17.78 15.62 8.11
CA GLU A 192 18.29 15.03 9.35
C GLU A 192 19.56 14.24 9.06
N ILE A 193 20.69 14.71 9.58
CA ILE A 193 21.98 14.04 9.50
C ILE A 193 22.23 13.34 10.83
N ARG A 194 22.28 12.01 10.81
CA ARG A 194 22.75 11.21 11.94
C ARG A 194 24.27 11.06 11.88
N THR A 195 24.95 11.64 12.84
CA THR A 195 26.41 11.57 12.95
C THR A 195 26.86 10.21 13.51
N LYS A 196 28.15 9.89 13.36
CA LYS A 196 28.74 8.62 13.84
C LYS A 196 28.65 8.41 15.36
N ASN A 197 28.55 9.49 16.12
CA ASN A 197 28.36 9.48 17.58
C ASN A 197 26.86 9.47 17.99
N GLY A 198 25.94 9.29 17.05
CA GLY A 198 24.50 9.18 17.33
C GLY A 198 23.77 10.51 17.53
N GLN A 199 24.44 11.65 17.28
CA GLN A 199 23.80 12.97 17.30
C GLN A 199 22.95 13.14 16.03
N VAL A 200 21.76 13.75 16.19
CA VAL A 200 20.91 14.15 15.06
C VAL A 200 21.10 15.64 14.84
N ILE A 201 21.63 16.02 13.68
CA ILE A 201 21.67 17.40 13.22
C ILE A 201 20.47 17.59 12.31
N ARG A 202 19.59 18.53 12.64
CA ARG A 202 18.40 18.86 11.87
C ARG A 202 18.59 20.24 11.27
N ASP A 203 18.53 20.32 9.95
CA ASP A 203 18.63 21.57 9.18
C ASP A 203 17.31 21.79 8.46
N GLU A 204 16.77 23.00 8.53
CA GLU A 204 15.50 23.39 7.90
C GLU A 204 15.75 24.54 6.92
N SER A 205 15.37 24.36 5.66
CA SER A 205 15.46 25.42 4.65
C SER A 205 14.38 26.47 4.85
N GLU A 206 14.53 27.63 4.20
CA GLU A 206 13.40 28.54 3.99
C GLU A 206 12.23 27.80 3.30
N PRO A 207 10.97 28.05 3.70
CA PRO A 207 9.81 27.44 3.07
C PRO A 207 9.68 27.84 1.60
N THR A 208 9.65 26.84 0.72
CA THR A 208 9.47 27.04 -0.72
C THR A 208 8.34 26.17 -1.25
N VAL A 209 7.81 26.54 -2.41
CA VAL A 209 6.84 25.71 -3.15
C VAL A 209 7.58 24.84 -4.16
N ASN A 210 7.06 23.64 -4.38
CA ASN A 210 7.58 22.77 -5.45
C ASN A 210 6.85 23.10 -6.76
N HIS A 211 7.42 24.01 -7.56
CA HIS A 211 6.85 24.43 -8.84
C HIS A 211 6.68 23.29 -9.85
N GLU A 212 7.59 22.32 -9.86
CA GLU A 212 7.46 21.15 -10.74
C GLU A 212 6.24 20.32 -10.37
N TRP A 213 6.02 20.12 -9.06
CA TRP A 213 4.86 19.40 -8.58
C TRP A 213 3.55 20.14 -8.87
N ILE A 214 3.51 21.45 -8.64
CA ILE A 214 2.36 22.31 -8.97
C ILE A 214 2.03 22.18 -10.46
N LYS A 215 3.03 22.31 -11.34
CA LYS A 215 2.83 22.18 -12.79
C LYS A 215 2.27 20.81 -13.17
N ARG A 216 2.78 19.72 -12.58
CA ARG A 216 2.23 18.36 -12.81
C ARG A 216 0.76 18.24 -12.39
N LEU A 217 0.36 18.94 -11.32
CA LEU A 217 -1.03 18.97 -10.87
C LEU A 217 -1.93 19.76 -11.84
N GLU A 218 -1.44 20.87 -12.37
CA GLU A 218 -2.11 21.72 -13.36
C GLU A 218 -2.27 20.99 -14.69
N ASP A 219 -1.20 20.41 -15.23
CA ASP A 219 -1.21 19.64 -16.49
C ASP A 219 -2.22 18.48 -16.41
N PHE A 220 -2.29 17.79 -15.27
CA PHE A 220 -3.28 16.73 -15.07
C PHE A 220 -4.71 17.27 -14.93
N ALA A 221 -4.90 18.38 -14.21
CA ALA A 221 -6.22 19.00 -14.07
C ALA A 221 -6.77 19.46 -15.42
N GLU A 222 -5.95 20.09 -16.26
CA GLU A 222 -6.31 20.46 -17.63
C GLU A 222 -6.71 19.21 -18.44
N LYS A 223 -5.87 18.18 -18.44
CA LYS A 223 -6.13 16.92 -19.15
C LYS A 223 -7.45 16.24 -18.73
N LYS A 224 -7.81 16.34 -17.44
CA LYS A 224 -9.02 15.71 -16.89
C LYS A 224 -10.20 16.66 -16.79
N GLU A 225 -10.07 17.89 -17.30
CA GLU A 225 -11.09 18.94 -17.25
C GLU A 225 -11.57 19.24 -15.82
N VAL A 226 -10.63 19.27 -14.87
CA VAL A 226 -10.87 19.61 -13.47
C VAL A 226 -10.67 21.11 -13.29
N LYS A 227 -11.71 21.83 -12.89
CA LYS A 227 -11.60 23.24 -12.52
C LYS A 227 -10.84 23.38 -11.20
N LEU A 228 -9.70 24.08 -11.24
CA LEU A 228 -8.93 24.40 -10.05
C LEU A 228 -9.52 25.61 -9.31
N GLU A 229 -9.67 25.46 -8.00
CA GLU A 229 -10.19 26.46 -7.08
C GLU A 229 -9.13 26.78 -6.04
N ILE A 230 -8.62 28.01 -6.06
CA ILE A 230 -7.67 28.49 -5.04
C ILE A 230 -8.45 28.91 -3.81
N ARG A 231 -8.12 28.33 -2.67
CA ARG A 231 -8.70 28.71 -1.38
C ARG A 231 -7.86 29.82 -0.75
N PRO A 232 -8.48 30.85 -0.15
CA PRO A 232 -7.76 31.83 0.64
C PRO A 232 -6.99 31.14 1.76
N THR A 233 -5.69 31.42 1.88
CA THR A 233 -4.83 30.90 2.94
C THR A 233 -5.24 31.50 4.29
N THR A 234 -6.20 30.88 4.97
CA THR A 234 -6.42 31.16 6.40
C THR A 234 -5.35 30.39 7.19
N THR A 235 -4.30 31.09 7.63
CA THR A 235 -3.48 30.97 8.87
C THR A 235 -3.19 29.54 9.46
N PRO A 236 -1.99 29.27 10.02
CA PRO A 236 -1.34 27.96 10.02
C PRO A 236 -2.02 26.77 10.72
N ILE A 237 -1.54 25.61 10.31
CA ILE A 237 -1.71 24.23 10.79
C ILE A 237 -1.67 24.13 12.33
N SER A 238 -2.80 24.37 13.00
CA SER A 238 -2.95 23.95 14.41
C SER A 238 -4.32 23.37 14.76
N LYS A 239 -5.32 23.45 13.85
CA LYS A 239 -6.69 22.99 14.13
C LYS A 239 -7.10 21.64 13.52
N ARG A 240 -6.22 20.96 12.76
CA ARG A 240 -6.51 19.60 12.25
C ARG A 240 -6.39 18.50 13.33
N ALA A 241 -5.74 18.77 14.46
CA ALA A 241 -5.60 17.81 15.57
C ALA A 241 -6.93 17.49 16.28
N ASP A 242 -7.89 18.41 16.30
CA ASP A 242 -9.16 18.23 17.03
C ASP A 242 -10.24 17.51 16.21
N ILE A 243 -10.18 17.58 14.87
CA ILE A 243 -11.09 16.85 13.98
C ILE A 243 -10.76 15.34 13.98
N ALA A 244 -9.47 14.98 14.09
CA ALA A 244 -9.03 13.60 14.22
C ALA A 244 -9.58 12.89 15.47
N LYS A 245 -9.72 13.62 16.60
CA LYS A 245 -10.23 13.06 17.86
C LYS A 245 -11.73 12.75 17.86
N ARG A 246 -12.54 13.50 17.09
CA ARG A 246 -14.00 13.25 17.00
C ARG A 246 -14.35 12.04 16.13
N ASN A 247 -13.52 11.70 15.15
CA ASN A 247 -13.73 10.53 14.29
C ASN A 247 -13.40 9.20 15.01
N ASP A 248 -12.47 9.20 15.97
CA ASP A 248 -12.05 8.01 16.72
C ASP A 248 -13.22 7.34 17.49
N ASN A 249 -14.12 8.13 18.10
CA ASN A 249 -15.27 7.60 18.83
C ASN A 249 -16.35 6.99 17.92
N THR A 250 -16.49 7.47 16.68
CA THR A 250 -17.46 6.95 15.71
C THR A 250 -16.92 5.66 15.06
N ILE A 251 -15.61 5.60 14.85
CA ILE A 251 -14.90 4.46 14.26
C ILE A 251 -14.83 3.26 15.22
N LYS A 252 -14.59 3.48 16.53
CA LYS A 252 -14.69 2.41 17.55
C LYS A 252 -16.07 1.72 17.55
N LYS A 253 -17.13 2.49 17.33
CA LYS A 253 -18.51 1.98 17.23
C LYS A 253 -18.75 1.14 15.97
N LEU A 254 -18.07 1.44 14.87
CA LEU A 254 -18.19 0.71 13.60
C LEU A 254 -17.38 -0.61 13.64
N TRP A 255 -16.17 -0.58 14.23
CA TRP A 255 -15.33 -1.77 14.43
C TRP A 255 -15.94 -2.80 15.37
N SER A 256 -16.63 -2.34 16.41
CA SER A 256 -17.40 -3.22 17.32
C SER A 256 -18.45 -4.05 16.56
N LYS A 257 -19.19 -3.40 15.64
CA LYS A 257 -20.21 -4.05 14.82
C LYS A 257 -19.65 -5.05 13.79
N LEU A 258 -18.43 -4.82 13.27
CA LEU A 258 -17.81 -5.70 12.28
C LEU A 258 -17.09 -6.92 12.89
N THR A 259 -16.66 -6.82 14.15
CA THR A 259 -15.86 -7.87 14.82
C THR A 259 -16.64 -8.63 15.90
N GLY A 260 -17.88 -8.23 16.19
CA GLY A 260 -18.72 -8.89 17.20
C GLY A 260 -18.21 -8.71 18.65
N LYS A 261 -17.40 -7.68 18.90
CA LYS A 261 -16.92 -7.29 20.23
C LYS A 261 -17.34 -5.86 20.57
#